data_AF-A0A2V5YQZ1-F1
#
_entry.id   AF-A0A2V5YQZ1-F1
#
_cell.length_a   1.000
_cell.length_b   1.000
_cell.length_c   1.000
_cell.angle_alpha   90.00
_cell.angle_beta   90.00
_cell.angle_gamma   90.00
#
_symmetry.space_group_name_H-M   'P 1'
#
loop_
_entity.id
_entity.type
_entity.pdbx_description
1 polymer ?
#
loop_
_entity_poly.entity_id
_entity_poly.type
_entity_poly.pdbx_seq_one_letter_code
_entity_poly.pdbx_strand_id
1 'polypeptide(L)'
;AFAMLIGMISLAGVPFTAGFLGKFFIFYAAILQHQTALVVTGVITVGCGFYYYLKVIRAMYWQSTGKVDKIPVTGLSRLAISALIIATIWLGVYPQPILDALKR
;
A
#
# COMPACT_ATOMS: atom_id res chain seq x y z
N ALA A 1 -5.19 -1.93 14.57
CA ALA A 1 -5.54 -2.93 13.54
C ALA A 1 -5.90 -2.28 12.20
N PHE A 2 -6.90 -1.39 12.16
CA PHE A 2 -7.38 -0.77 10.91
C PHE A 2 -6.30 -0.04 10.08
N ALA A 3 -5.45 0.76 10.74
CA ALA A 3 -4.33 1.44 10.10
C ALA A 3 -3.40 0.50 9.32
N MET A 4 -3.04 -0.62 9.95
CA MET A 4 -2.16 -1.62 9.36
C MET A 4 -2.85 -2.36 8.21
N LEU A 5 -4.16 -2.62 8.33
CA LEU A 5 -4.95 -3.19 7.23
C LEU A 5 -4.88 -2.28 6.00
N ILE A 6 -5.09 -0.97 6.15
CA ILE A 6 -5.01 -0.02 5.03
C ILE A 6 -3.59 0.02 4.46
N GLY A 7 -2.57 0.02 5.32
CA GLY A 7 -1.17 -0.04 4.89
C GLY A 7 -0.86 -1.29 4.07
N MET A 8 -1.27 -2.47 4.54
CA MET A 8 -1.08 -3.75 3.84
C MET A 8 -1.85 -3.79 2.51
N ILE A 9 -3.07 -3.25 2.46
CA ILE A 9 -3.86 -3.13 1.23
C ILE A 9 -3.21 -2.17 0.23
N SER A 10 -2.63 -1.07 0.70
CA SER A 10 -1.85 -0.14 -0.14
C SER A 10 -0.59 -0.80 -0.71
N LEU A 11 0.17 -1.52 0.13
CA LEU A 11 1.34 -2.30 -0.29
C LEU A 11 0.98 -3.42 -1.27
N ALA A 12 -0.16 -4.08 -1.06
CA ALA A 12 -0.69 -5.08 -1.99
C ALA A 12 -1.02 -4.45 -3.36
N GLY A 13 -1.39 -3.17 -3.38
CA GLY A 13 -1.72 -2.44 -4.60
C GLY A 13 -3.19 -2.58 -4.97
N VAL A 14 -4.08 -2.48 -3.98
CA VAL A 14 -5.53 -2.43 -4.24
C VAL A 14 -5.90 -1.07 -4.85
N PRO A 15 -6.85 -1.02 -5.81
CA PRO A 15 -7.32 0.25 -6.39
C PRO A 15 -7.71 1.27 -5.32
N PHE A 16 -7.56 2.57 -5.63
CA PHE A 16 -7.76 3.71 -4.73
C PHE A 16 -6.71 3.88 -3.60
N THR A 17 -5.59 3.17 -3.68
CA THR A 17 -4.44 3.40 -2.78
C THR A 17 -3.25 3.98 -3.53
N ALA A 18 -2.45 4.81 -2.85
CA ALA A 18 -1.22 5.35 -3.44
C ALA A 18 -0.27 4.26 -3.94
N GLY A 19 -0.21 3.10 -3.26
CA GLY A 19 0.65 1.98 -3.67
C GLY A 19 0.23 1.30 -4.99
N PHE A 20 -1.06 1.34 -5.35
CA PHE A 20 -1.51 0.89 -6.68
C PHE A 20 -0.99 1.81 -7.79
N LEU A 21 -1.15 3.13 -7.61
CA LEU A 21 -0.73 4.10 -8.62
C LEU A 21 0.78 4.07 -8.88
N GLY A 22 1.58 3.88 -7.82
CA GLY A 22 3.03 3.72 -7.97
C GLY A 22 3.39 2.54 -8.89
N LYS A 23 2.80 1.36 -8.65
CA LYS A 23 3.02 0.18 -9.50
C LYS A 23 2.47 0.38 -10.91
N PHE A 24 1.29 1.00 -11.03
CA PHE A 24 0.66 1.30 -12.31
C PHE A 24 1.55 2.19 -13.19
N PHE A 25 2.13 3.26 -12.64
CA PHE A 25 3.05 4.13 -13.39
C PHE A 25 4.33 3.41 -13.81
N ILE A 26 4.88 2.53 -12.97
CA ILE A 26 6.04 1.71 -13.33
C ILE A 26 5.71 0.79 -14.50
N PHE A 27 4.57 0.09 -14.45
CA PHE A 27 4.13 -0.78 -15.54
C PHE A 27 3.83 0.01 -16.81
N TYR A 28 3.17 1.16 -16.69
CA TYR A 28 2.90 2.04 -17.81
C TYR A 28 4.20 2.48 -18.50
N ALA A 29 5.21 2.93 -17.73
CA ALA A 29 6.51 3.30 -18.27
C ALA A 29 7.24 2.11 -18.93
N ALA A 30 7.18 0.92 -18.33
CA ALA A 30 7.79 -0.28 -18.90
C ALA A 30 7.12 -0.71 -20.22
N ILE A 31 5.79 -0.60 -20.32
CA ILE A 31 5.05 -0.88 -21.55
C ILE A 31 5.41 0.12 -22.65
N LEU A 32 5.51 1.42 -22.33
CA LEU A 32 5.92 2.45 -23.28
C LEU A 32 7.33 2.21 -23.85
N GLN A 33 8.22 1.59 -23.07
CA GLN A 33 9.56 1.19 -23.52
C GLN A 33 9.60 -0.21 -24.15
N HIS A 34 8.46 -0.83 -24.41
CA HIS A 34 8.34 -2.19 -24.95
C HIS A 34 9.06 -3.28 -24.13
N GLN A 35 9.28 -3.06 -22.83
CA GLN A 35 9.99 -3.96 -21.92
C GLN A 35 9.07 -5.08 -21.39
N THR A 36 8.60 -5.95 -22.28
CA THR A 36 7.61 -6.99 -21.95
C THR A 36 8.09 -7.96 -20.87
N ALA A 37 9.38 -8.33 -20.85
CA ALA A 37 9.96 -9.21 -19.84
C ALA A 37 9.87 -8.62 -18.41
N LEU A 38 10.10 -7.30 -18.27
CA LEU A 38 10.00 -6.61 -16.98
C LEU A 38 8.54 -6.50 -16.50
N VAL A 39 7.61 -6.29 -17.44
CA VAL A 39 6.18 -6.25 -17.12
C VAL A 39 5.72 -7.61 -16.58
N VAL A 40 6.06 -8.70 -17.27
CA VAL A 40 5.67 -10.06 -16.85
C VAL A 40 6.23 -10.41 -15.48
N THR A 41 7.53 -10.21 -15.27
CA THR A 41 8.18 -10.51 -13.98
C THR A 41 7.62 -9.64 -12.84
N GLY A 42 7.33 -8.37 -13.12
CA GLY A 42 6.71 -7.48 -12.15
C GLY A 42 5.28 -7.89 -11.79
N VAL A 43 4.44 -8.28 -12.76
CA VAL A 43 3.08 -8.78 -12.50
C VAL A 43 3.09 -10.05 -11.64
N ILE A 44 3.99 -10.99 -11.94
CA ILE A 44 4.16 -12.21 -11.13
C ILE A 44 4.56 -11.84 -9.70
N THR A 45 5.53 -10.94 -9.54
CA THR A 45 6.01 -10.50 -8.23
C THR A 45 4.90 -9.81 -7.42
N VAL A 46 4.06 -9.00 -8.07
CA VAL A 46 2.90 -8.36 -7.44
C VAL A 46 1.88 -9.41 -6.99
N GLY A 47 1.60 -10.42 -7.83
CA GLY A 47 0.71 -11.54 -7.48
C GLY A 47 1.22 -12.32 -6.27
N CYS A 48 2.52 -12.65 -6.24
CA CYS A 48 3.17 -13.30 -5.10
C CYS A 48 3.07 -12.43 -3.84
N GLY A 49 3.38 -11.14 -3.94
CA GLY A 49 3.30 -10.19 -2.84
C GLY A 49 1.89 -10.08 -2.26
N PHE A 50 0.86 -10.04 -3.13
CA PHE A 50 -0.54 -9.97 -2.72
C PHE A 50 -0.91 -11.11 -1.75
N TYR A 51 -0.47 -12.34 -2.03
CA TYR A 51 -0.67 -13.48 -1.13
C TYR A 51 -0.02 -13.25 0.26
N TYR A 52 1.22 -12.76 0.29
CA TYR A 52 1.91 -12.49 1.56
C TYR A 52 1.23 -11.39 2.38
N TYR A 53 0.77 -10.30 1.76
CA TYR A 53 0.09 -9.23 2.48
C TYR A 53 -1.26 -9.68 3.05
N LEU A 54 -2.04 -10.45 2.31
CA LEU A 54 -3.28 -11.03 2.83
C LEU A 54 -3.04 -12.00 3.98
N LYS A 55 -1.95 -12.77 3.94
CA LYS A 55 -1.56 -13.68 5.05
C LYS A 55 -1.30 -12.90 6.34
N VAL A 56 -0.67 -11.72 6.26
CA VAL A 56 -0.46 -10.83 7.42
C VAL A 56 -1.79 -10.29 7.94
N ILE A 57 -2.67 -9.79 7.07
CA ILE A 57 -4.00 -9.30 7.47
C ILE A 57 -4.79 -10.41 8.17
N ARG A 58 -4.77 -11.63 7.62
CA ARG A 58 -5.42 -12.79 8.23
C ARG A 58 -4.84 -13.11 9.60
N ALA A 59 -3.52 -13.08 9.76
CA ALA A 59 -2.89 -13.29 11.06
C ALA A 59 -3.34 -12.24 12.10
N MET A 60 -3.49 -10.98 11.69
CA MET A 60 -3.90 -9.89 12.59
C MET A 60 -5.34 -10.01 13.12
N TYR A 61 -6.28 -10.52 12.31
CA TYR A 61 -7.70 -10.56 12.68
C TYR A 61 -8.18 -11.94 13.12
N TRP A 62 -7.56 -13.01 12.63
CA TRP A 62 -8.04 -14.38 12.80
C TRP A 62 -7.21 -15.22 13.79
N GLN A 63 -6.01 -14.77 14.17
CA GLN A 63 -5.25 -15.42 15.22
C GLN A 63 -5.57 -14.78 16.56
N SER A 64 -6.13 -15.57 17.48
CA SER A 64 -6.24 -15.18 18.87
C SER A 64 -4.85 -15.23 19.49
N THR A 65 -4.25 -14.06 19.71
CA THR A 65 -3.05 -13.97 20.54
C THR A 65 -3.44 -14.22 22.00
N GLY A 66 -2.54 -14.84 22.78
CA GLY A 66 -2.70 -14.92 24.24
C GLY A 66 -2.79 -13.53 24.88
N LYS A 67 -2.88 -13.43 26.22
CA LYS A 67 -2.89 -12.15 26.95
C LYS A 67 -1.61 -11.35 26.65
N VAL A 68 -1.64 -10.55 25.60
CA VAL A 68 -0.62 -9.58 25.23
C VAL A 68 -1.13 -8.23 25.72
N ASP A 69 -0.35 -7.57 26.56
CA ASP A 69 -0.70 -6.24 27.05
C ASP A 69 -0.81 -5.24 25.88
N LYS A 70 -1.83 -4.39 25.95
CA LYS A 70 -2.02 -3.33 24.95
C LYS A 70 -0.85 -2.36 25.05
N ILE A 71 -0.04 -2.28 24.01
CA ILE A 71 1.02 -1.27 23.90
C ILE A 71 0.35 0.11 23.91
N PRO A 72 0.72 1.01 24.84
CA PRO A 72 0.14 2.34 24.89
C PRO A 72 0.59 3.14 23.65
N VAL A 73 -0.39 3.68 22.92
CA VAL A 73 -0.13 4.53 21.75
C VAL A 73 -0.27 5.98 22.17
N THR A 74 0.82 6.73 22.11
CA THR A 74 0.83 8.17 22.41
C THR A 74 -0.08 8.94 21.45
N GLY A 75 -0.71 10.03 21.93
CA GLY A 75 -1.62 10.84 21.12
C GLY A 75 -1.01 11.34 19.81
N LEU A 76 0.28 11.70 19.82
CA LEU A 76 1.04 12.11 18.64
C LEU A 76 1.13 10.99 17.60
N SER A 77 1.44 9.76 18.01
CA SER A 77 1.51 8.60 17.13
C SER A 77 0.16 8.29 16.51
N ARG A 78 -0.93 8.43 17.28
CA ARG A 78 -2.29 8.24 16.76
C ARG A 78 -2.65 9.28 15.69
N LEU A 79 -2.29 10.54 15.91
CA LEU A 79 -2.52 11.62 14.95
C LEU A 79 -1.70 11.39 13.68
N ALA A 80 -0.41 11.07 13.81
CA ALA A 80 0.46 10.77 12.68
C ALA A 80 -0.05 9.59 11.83
N ILE A 81 -0.43 8.48 12.47
CA ILE A 81 -0.99 7.30 11.78
C ILE A 81 -2.28 7.68 11.01
N SER A 82 -3.15 8.46 11.65
CA SER A 82 -4.41 8.90 11.03
C SER A 82 -4.14 9.79 9.80
N ALA A 83 -3.22 10.74 9.93
CA ALA A 83 -2.82 11.62 8.83
C ALA A 83 -2.24 10.83 7.65
N LEU A 84 -1.37 9.84 7.91
CA LEU A 84 -0.76 9.01 6.87
C LEU A 84 -1.77 8.12 6.13
N ILE A 85 -2.77 7.59 6.83
CA ILE A 85 -3.86 6.83 6.20
C ILE A 85 -4.64 7.73 5.25
N ILE A 86 -5.03 8.91 5.71
CA ILE A 86 -5.78 9.89 4.91
C ILE A 86 -4.95 10.26 3.68
N ALA A 87 -3.66 10.57 3.85
CA ALA A 87 -2.76 10.85 2.74
C ALA A 87 -2.68 9.69 1.75
N THR A 88 -2.58 8.44 2.22
CA THR A 88 -2.49 7.25 1.35
C THR A 88 -3.73 7.06 0.47
N ILE A 89 -4.92 7.33 1.02
CA ILE A 89 -6.18 7.23 0.28
C ILE A 89 -6.35 8.44 -0.64
N TRP A 90 -6.11 9.66 -0.13
CA TRP A 90 -6.25 10.90 -0.89
C TRP A 90 -5.34 10.92 -2.12
N LEU A 91 -4.07 10.53 -1.97
CA LEU A 91 -3.13 10.39 -3.08
C LEU A 91 -3.49 9.24 -4.03
N GLY A 92 -4.14 8.19 -3.51
CA GLY A 92 -4.65 7.09 -4.32
C GLY A 92 -5.83 7.47 -5.21
N VAL A 93 -6.65 8.43 -4.78
CA VAL A 93 -7.79 8.96 -5.56
C VAL A 93 -7.35 10.14 -6.45
N TYR A 94 -6.50 11.02 -5.93
CA TYR A 94 -6.06 12.23 -6.61
C TYR A 94 -4.52 12.33 -6.63
N PRO A 95 -3.85 11.72 -7.62
CA PRO A 95 -2.38 11.72 -7.70
C PRO A 95 -1.77 13.01 -8.30
N GLN A 96 -2.59 13.89 -8.87
CA GLN A 96 -2.14 15.13 -9.53
C GLN A 96 -1.15 15.97 -8.69
N PRO A 97 -1.34 16.17 -7.36
CA PRO A 97 -0.43 16.99 -6.56
C PRO A 97 1.00 16.45 -6.54
N ILE A 98 1.18 15.13 -6.53
CA ILE A 98 2.50 14.49 -6.59
C ILE A 98 3.07 14.60 -8.00
N LEU A 99 2.25 14.36 -9.02
CA LEU A 99 2.70 14.42 -10.41
C LEU A 99 3.14 15.84 -10.80
N ASP A 100 2.44 16.86 -10.33
CA ASP A 100 2.77 18.25 -10.60
C ASP A 100 4.02 18.69 -9.82
N ALA A 101 4.21 18.17 -8.60
CA ALA A 101 5.45 18.37 -7.85
C ALA A 101 6.68 17.73 -8.53
N LEU A 102 6.50 16.59 -9.20
CA LEU A 102 7.58 15.88 -9.90
C LEU A 102 7.92 16.47 -11.29
N LYS A 103 6.99 17.21 -11.91
CA LYS A 103 7.23 17.89 -13.19
C LYS A 103 7.97 19.22 -13.04
N ARG A 104 8.12 19.71 -11.82
CA ARG A 104 8.78 20.96 -11.49
C ARG A 104 10.27 20.75 -11.24
#